data_AF-A0A821BDX5-F1
#
_entry.id   AF-A0A821BDX5-F1
#
_cell.length_a   1.000
_cell.length_b   1.000
_cell.length_c   1.000
_cell.angle_alpha   90.00
_cell.angle_beta   90.00
_cell.angle_gamma   90.00
#
_symmetry.space_group_name_H-M   'P 1'
#
loop_
_entity.id
_entity.type
_entity.pdbx_description
1 polymer ?
#
loop_
_entity_poly.entity_id
_entity_poly.type
_entity_poly.pdbx_seq_one_letter_code
_entity_poly.pdbx_strand_id
1 'polypeptide(L)'
;MPFTMSLAKLLPNFSGKECEMPTKFIAEFEILASGLVGNSDEYLLRAVQQSLSETALTWYIQTQLEQPVNSWLQFKQLFICRFRTPEKIESLRGRLRSLWQNDNEPTADYFERLKSLMSEIEPQTSTDYIKRKF
;
A
#
# COMPACT_ATOMS: atom_id res chain seq x y z
N MET A 1 -27.41 20.39 7.03
CA MET A 1 -26.32 20.25 6.04
C MET A 1 -25.49 19.04 6.45
N PRO A 2 -25.56 17.88 5.79
CA PRO A 2 -24.61 16.81 6.08
C PRO A 2 -23.28 17.12 5.37
N PHE A 3 -22.19 17.05 6.12
CA PHE A 3 -20.83 17.24 5.64
C PHE A 3 -20.51 16.18 4.58
N THR A 4 -20.35 16.59 3.32
CA THR A 4 -19.63 15.80 2.32
C THR A 4 -18.14 15.87 2.64
N MET A 5 -17.71 15.25 3.75
CA MET A 5 -16.29 14.93 3.92
C MET A 5 -15.96 13.94 2.80
N SER A 6 -15.30 14.42 1.75
CA SER A 6 -14.78 13.56 0.69
C SER A 6 -13.87 12.52 1.34
N LEU A 7 -14.17 11.24 1.11
CA LEU A 7 -13.36 10.11 1.57
C LEU A 7 -11.88 10.28 1.17
N ALA A 8 -11.62 11.01 0.08
CA ALA A 8 -10.27 11.38 -0.38
C ALA A 8 -9.43 12.14 0.66
N LYS A 9 -10.04 12.80 1.66
CA LYS A 9 -9.28 13.45 2.76
C LYS A 9 -8.94 12.52 3.92
N LEU A 10 -9.62 11.37 4.02
CA LEU A 10 -9.49 10.44 5.14
C LEU A 10 -8.72 9.18 4.75
N LEU A 11 -8.72 8.83 3.47
CA LEU A 11 -7.99 7.70 2.94
C LEU A 11 -6.56 8.12 2.54
N PRO A 12 -5.58 7.20 2.59
CA PRO A 12 -4.23 7.49 2.12
C PRO A 12 -4.26 7.75 0.61
N ASN A 13 -3.30 8.52 0.12
CA ASN A 13 -3.10 8.77 -1.31
C ASN A 13 -1.87 8.01 -1.81
N PHE A 14 -1.97 7.38 -2.98
CA PHE A 14 -0.87 6.70 -3.66
C PHE A 14 -0.78 7.16 -5.11
N SER A 15 0.36 7.76 -5.46
CA SER A 15 0.61 8.36 -6.77
C SER A 15 1.36 7.44 -7.75
N GLY A 16 2.02 6.40 -7.23
CA GLY A 16 2.89 5.49 -7.98
C GLY A 16 4.36 5.91 -7.99
N LYS A 17 4.79 6.80 -7.08
CA LYS A 17 6.18 7.29 -7.01
C LYS A 17 7.14 6.21 -6.49
N GLU A 18 8.41 6.34 -6.84
CA GLU A 18 9.46 5.39 -6.42
C GLU A 18 9.66 5.36 -4.89
N CYS A 19 9.48 6.49 -4.22
CA CYS A 19 9.65 6.56 -2.76
C CYS A 19 8.47 5.96 -1.97
N GLU A 20 7.31 5.81 -2.60
CA GLU A 20 6.10 5.27 -1.96
C GLU A 20 6.23 3.76 -1.72
N MET A 21 5.56 3.27 -0.70
CA MET A 21 5.64 1.88 -0.23
C MET A 21 4.30 1.19 -0.50
N PRO A 22 4.18 0.41 -1.59
CA PRO A 22 2.91 -0.20 -2.02
C PRO A 22 2.26 -1.06 -0.95
N THR A 23 3.05 -1.83 -0.20
CA THR A 23 2.53 -2.76 0.81
C THR A 23 2.01 -2.01 2.02
N LYS A 24 2.75 -0.99 2.46
CA LYS A 24 2.29 -0.07 3.50
C LYS A 24 0.98 0.62 3.11
N PHE A 25 0.88 1.11 1.87
CA PHE A 25 -0.34 1.76 1.37
C PHE A 25 -1.56 0.84 1.48
N ILE A 26 -1.46 -0.42 1.02
CA ILE A 26 -2.57 -1.38 1.12
C ILE A 26 -2.98 -1.60 2.58
N ALA A 27 -2.02 -1.79 3.48
CA ALA A 27 -2.32 -2.01 4.90
C ALA A 27 -3.02 -0.80 5.56
N GLU A 28 -2.51 0.41 5.34
CA GLU A 28 -3.11 1.65 5.84
C GLU A 28 -4.51 1.87 5.24
N PHE A 29 -4.65 1.62 3.94
CA PHE A 29 -5.92 1.72 3.24
C PHE A 29 -6.95 0.75 3.82
N GLU A 30 -6.62 -0.53 4.02
CA GLU A 30 -7.56 -1.52 4.56
C GLU A 30 -8.05 -1.14 5.96
N ILE A 31 -7.14 -0.68 6.83
CA ILE A 31 -7.49 -0.23 8.18
C ILE A 31 -8.49 0.92 8.13
N LEU A 32 -8.22 1.95 7.33
CA LEU A 32 -9.06 3.14 7.24
C LEU A 32 -10.36 2.89 6.49
N ALA A 33 -10.31 2.18 5.36
CA ALA A 33 -11.46 1.88 4.53
C ALA A 33 -12.48 0.98 5.26
N SER A 34 -12.02 -0.01 6.03
CA SER A 34 -12.91 -0.88 6.83
C SER A 34 -13.82 -0.10 7.78
N GLY A 35 -13.32 0.99 8.37
CA GLY A 35 -14.08 1.87 9.26
C GLY A 35 -15.00 2.84 8.55
N LEU A 36 -14.72 3.17 7.28
CA LEU A 36 -15.44 4.18 6.51
C LEU A 36 -16.51 3.59 5.58
N VAL A 37 -16.19 2.50 4.89
CA VAL A 37 -17.02 1.90 3.83
C VAL A 37 -17.29 0.40 4.05
N GLY A 38 -16.70 -0.20 5.09
CA GLY A 38 -16.82 -1.63 5.38
C GLY A 38 -15.91 -2.51 4.51
N ASN A 39 -16.21 -3.80 4.48
CA ASN A 39 -15.33 -4.84 3.89
C ASN A 39 -15.89 -5.48 2.61
N SER A 40 -16.87 -4.85 1.95
CA SER A 40 -17.36 -5.34 0.65
C SER A 40 -16.37 -5.00 -0.44
N ASP A 41 -16.04 -5.97 -1.30
CA ASP A 41 -15.11 -5.79 -2.43
C ASP A 41 -15.53 -4.60 -3.32
N GLU A 42 -16.82 -4.45 -3.61
CA GLU A 42 -17.32 -3.32 -4.40
C GLU A 42 -17.02 -1.97 -3.75
N TYR A 43 -17.23 -1.84 -2.44
CA TYR A 43 -16.98 -0.59 -1.72
C TYR A 43 -15.50 -0.29 -1.58
N LEU A 44 -14.67 -1.31 -1.32
CA LEU A 44 -13.21 -1.16 -1.27
C LEU A 44 -12.64 -0.74 -2.62
N LEU A 45 -13.10 -1.33 -3.73
CA LEU A 45 -12.65 -0.99 -5.07
C LEU A 45 -13.05 0.44 -5.48
N ARG A 46 -14.25 0.91 -5.08
CA ARG A 46 -14.65 2.31 -5.30
C ARG A 46 -13.87 3.29 -4.42
N ALA A 47 -13.60 2.91 -3.16
CA ALA A 47 -12.83 3.74 -2.25
C ALA A 47 -11.36 3.84 -2.69
N VAL A 48 -10.73 2.73 -3.11
CA VAL A 48 -9.32 2.75 -3.51
C VAL A 48 -9.11 3.59 -4.76
N GLN A 49 -10.07 3.62 -5.69
CA GLN A 49 -10.01 4.51 -6.85
C GLN A 49 -9.82 5.98 -6.46
N GLN A 50 -10.43 6.42 -5.35
CA GLN A 50 -10.28 7.79 -4.85
C GLN A 50 -8.95 8.03 -4.13
N SER A 51 -8.31 6.96 -3.66
CA SER A 51 -6.99 6.96 -3.04
C SER A 51 -5.84 6.90 -4.03
N LEU A 52 -6.10 6.60 -5.31
CA LEU A 52 -5.08 6.57 -6.34
C LEU A 52 -5.01 7.92 -7.07
N SER A 53 -3.80 8.36 -7.39
CA SER A 53 -3.54 9.56 -8.19
C SER A 53 -2.44 9.31 -9.23
N GLU A 54 -2.26 10.27 -10.14
CA GLU A 54 -1.19 10.27 -11.15
C GLU A 54 -1.07 8.91 -11.88
N THR A 55 0.13 8.34 -11.89
CA THR A 55 0.46 7.09 -12.59
C THR A 55 -0.34 5.90 -12.06
N ALA A 56 -0.62 5.87 -10.76
CA ALA A 56 -1.38 4.78 -10.16
C ALA A 56 -2.85 4.78 -10.58
N LEU A 57 -3.47 5.96 -10.65
CA LEU A 57 -4.85 6.07 -11.13
C LEU A 57 -4.95 5.70 -12.61
N THR A 58 -4.01 6.19 -13.44
CA THR A 58 -3.96 5.84 -14.86
C THR A 58 -3.84 4.34 -15.07
N TRP A 59 -2.94 3.68 -14.34
CA TRP A 59 -2.79 2.22 -14.40
C TRP A 59 -4.07 1.50 -13.98
N TYR A 60 -4.73 1.94 -12.91
CA TYR A 60 -5.93 1.27 -12.42
C TYR A 60 -7.09 1.35 -13.42
N ILE A 61 -7.29 2.52 -14.04
CA ILE A 61 -8.30 2.71 -15.10
C ILE A 61 -8.00 1.80 -16.30
N GLN A 62 -6.75 1.76 -16.76
CA GLN A 62 -6.33 0.87 -17.85
C GLN A 62 -6.55 -0.61 -17.52
N THR A 63 -6.17 -1.02 -16.30
CA THR A 63 -6.37 -2.39 -15.81
C THR A 63 -7.84 -2.77 -15.84
N GLN A 64 -8.74 -1.90 -15.35
CA GLN A 64 -10.18 -2.15 -15.35
C GLN A 64 -10.77 -2.29 -16.76
N LEU A 65 -10.21 -1.58 -17.76
CA LEU A 65 -10.63 -1.68 -19.16
C LEU A 65 -10.16 -2.99 -19.82
N GLU A 66 -8.95 -3.44 -19.52
CA GLU A 66 -8.38 -4.68 -20.07
C GLU A 66 -8.95 -5.93 -19.40
N GLN A 67 -9.05 -5.89 -18.07
CA GLN A 67 -9.53 -6.98 -17.23
C GLN A 67 -10.30 -6.40 -16.04
N PRO A 68 -11.65 -6.46 -16.05
CA PRO A 68 -12.46 -6.01 -14.93
C PRO A 68 -12.02 -6.68 -13.63
N VAL A 69 -11.61 -5.86 -12.64
CA VAL A 69 -11.23 -6.31 -11.31
C VAL A 69 -12.44 -6.13 -10.41
N ASN A 70 -13.02 -7.25 -9.98
CA ASN A 70 -14.23 -7.27 -9.15
C ASN A 70 -13.99 -7.79 -7.73
N SER A 71 -12.77 -8.25 -7.44
CA SER A 71 -12.37 -8.67 -6.11
C SER A 71 -11.24 -7.82 -5.55
N TRP A 72 -11.34 -7.50 -4.25
CA TRP A 72 -10.28 -6.79 -3.53
C TRP A 72 -8.97 -7.60 -3.51
N LEU A 73 -9.07 -8.93 -3.39
CA LEU A 73 -7.91 -9.82 -3.43
C LEU A 73 -7.16 -9.72 -4.76
N GLN A 74 -7.91 -9.74 -5.87
CA GLN A 74 -7.36 -9.62 -7.21
C GLN A 74 -6.69 -8.25 -7.42
N PHE A 75 -7.33 -7.17 -6.95
CA PHE A 75 -6.73 -5.84 -6.97
C PHE A 75 -5.38 -5.81 -6.25
N LYS A 76 -5.31 -6.33 -5.02
CA LYS A 76 -4.06 -6.36 -4.23
C LYS A 76 -2.94 -7.08 -4.97
N GLN A 77 -3.23 -8.23 -5.56
CA GLN A 77 -2.23 -9.01 -6.31
C GLN A 77 -1.68 -8.23 -7.50
N LEU A 78 -2.56 -7.63 -8.31
CA LEU A 78 -2.17 -6.83 -9.48
C LEU A 78 -1.41 -5.57 -9.07
N PHE A 79 -1.87 -4.89 -8.02
CA PHE A 79 -1.26 -3.68 -7.49
C PHE A 79 0.17 -3.93 -6.99
N ILE A 80 0.36 -4.98 -6.19
CA ILE A 80 1.69 -5.36 -5.70
C ILE A 80 2.59 -5.77 -6.86
N CYS A 81 2.10 -6.58 -7.81
CA CYS A 81 2.86 -6.94 -9.01
C CYS A 81 3.32 -5.70 -9.81
N ARG A 82 2.45 -4.70 -9.94
CA ARG A 82 2.73 -3.48 -10.72
C ARG A 82 3.72 -2.53 -10.06
N PHE A 83 3.56 -2.31 -8.74
CA PHE A 83 4.26 -1.22 -8.04
C PHE A 83 5.38 -1.69 -7.10
N ARG A 84 5.47 -2.99 -6.80
CA ARG A 84 6.55 -3.58 -5.98
C ARG A 84 7.51 -4.37 -6.86
N THR A 85 8.13 -3.68 -7.81
CA THR A 85 9.05 -4.31 -8.77
C THR A 85 10.39 -4.68 -8.11
N PRO A 86 11.16 -5.62 -8.69
CA PRO A 86 12.49 -5.97 -8.20
C PRO A 86 13.44 -4.76 -8.07
N GLU A 87 13.38 -3.83 -9.01
CA GLU A 87 14.16 -2.58 -9.01
C GLU A 87 13.81 -1.72 -7.80
N LYS A 88 12.51 -1.66 -7.45
CA LYS A 88 12.05 -0.94 -6.28
C LYS A 88 12.56 -1.58 -4.99
N ILE A 89 12.51 -2.91 -4.90
CA ILE A 89 13.06 -3.63 -3.75
C ILE A 89 14.56 -3.38 -3.62
N GLU A 90 15.31 -3.37 -4.72
CA GLU A 90 16.74 -3.08 -4.66
C GLU A 90 17.03 -1.64 -4.25
N SER A 91 16.26 -0.67 -4.76
CA SER A 91 16.30 0.73 -4.31
C SER A 91 16.04 0.86 -2.81
N LEU A 92 15.02 0.16 -2.28
CA LEU A 92 14.71 0.12 -0.85
C LEU A 92 15.85 -0.51 -0.04
N ARG A 93 16.48 -1.58 -0.52
CA ARG A 93 17.67 -2.16 0.12
C ARG A 93 18.85 -1.17 0.13
N GLY A 94 19.03 -0.40 -0.94
CA GLY A 94 20.00 0.69 -0.98
C GLY A 94 19.72 1.73 0.11
N ARG A 95 18.47 2.19 0.22
CA ARG A 95 18.01 3.11 1.27
C ARG A 95 18.21 2.56 2.67
N LEU A 96 17.98 1.26 2.88
CA LEU A 96 18.21 0.58 4.14
C LEU A 96 19.69 0.58 4.54
N ARG A 97 20.60 0.29 3.59
CA ARG A 97 22.06 0.32 3.84
C ARG A 97 22.57 1.70 4.22
N SER A 98 21.94 2.75 3.69
CA SER A 98 22.27 4.15 4.00
C SER A 98 21.41 4.75 5.12
N LEU A 99 20.60 3.95 5.82
CA LEU A 99 19.72 4.45 6.86
C LEU A 99 20.52 4.72 8.14
N TRP A 100 20.49 5.97 8.58
CA TRP A 100 21.10 6.41 9.84
C TRP A 100 20.08 7.23 10.63
N GLN A 101 20.18 7.20 11.96
CA GLN A 101 19.42 8.10 12.82
C GLN A 101 19.95 9.52 12.63
N ASN A 102 19.06 10.47 12.35
CA ASN A 102 19.49 11.87 12.22
C ASN A 102 19.74 12.51 13.60
N ASP A 103 20.58 13.54 13.65
CA ASP A 103 20.99 14.21 14.91
C ASP A 103 19.82 14.70 15.78
N ASN A 104 18.70 15.05 15.16
CA ASN A 104 17.49 15.54 15.84
C ASN A 104 16.28 14.59 15.72
N GLU A 105 16.49 13.34 15.29
CA GLU A 105 15.42 12.36 15.15
C GLU A 105 15.26 11.56 16.45
N PRO A 106 14.07 11.55 17.07
CA PRO A 106 13.79 10.67 18.18
C PRO A 106 14.06 9.21 17.81
N THR A 107 14.68 8.45 18.71
CA THR A 107 15.04 7.05 18.46
C THR A 107 13.82 6.21 18.03
N ALA A 108 12.63 6.52 18.57
CA ALA A 108 11.38 5.86 18.17
C ALA A 108 11.07 6.05 16.68
N ASP A 109 11.20 7.27 16.16
CA ASP A 109 10.90 7.61 14.76
C ASP A 109 11.89 6.94 13.80
N TYR A 110 13.17 6.87 14.20
CA TYR A 110 14.18 6.10 13.47
C TYR A 110 13.80 4.62 13.37
N PHE A 111 13.39 4.00 14.49
CA PHE A 111 12.94 2.60 14.48
C PHE A 111 11.68 2.38 13.64
N GLU A 112 10.73 3.32 13.64
CA GLU A 112 9.53 3.22 12.79
C GLU A 112 9.89 3.28 11.30
N ARG A 113 10.83 4.15 10.90
CA ARG A 113 11.35 4.17 9.52
C ARG A 113 12.05 2.87 9.16
N LEU A 114 12.89 2.35 10.05
CA LEU A 114 13.59 1.08 9.84
C LEU A 114 12.59 -0.07 9.65
N LYS A 115 11.61 -0.22 10.56
CA LYS A 115 10.56 -1.24 10.48
C LYS A 115 9.77 -1.13 9.18
N SER A 116 9.39 0.10 8.79
CA SER A 116 8.63 0.35 7.57
C SER A 116 9.42 -0.03 6.31
N LEU A 117 10.74 0.21 6.27
CA LEU A 117 11.57 -0.23 5.15
C LEU A 117 11.72 -1.76 5.13
N MET A 118 11.91 -2.39 6.30
CA MET A 118 12.04 -3.83 6.39
C MET A 118 10.77 -4.55 5.93
N SER A 119 9.58 -4.11 6.35
CA SER A 119 8.31 -4.70 5.93
C SER A 119 8.02 -4.52 4.43
N GLU A 120 8.55 -3.47 3.81
CA GLU A 120 8.41 -3.26 2.36
C GLU A 120 9.48 -4.00 1.54
N ILE A 121 10.62 -4.37 2.11
CA ILE A 121 11.64 -5.19 1.42
C ILE A 121 11.26 -6.66 1.52
N GLU A 122 11.06 -7.12 2.73
CA GLU A 122 10.64 -8.46 3.06
C GLU A 122 9.33 -8.31 3.83
N PRO A 123 8.19 -8.38 3.12
CA PRO A 123 6.94 -8.42 3.84
C PRO A 123 7.03 -9.67 4.72
N GLN A 124 6.61 -9.63 5.97
CA GLN A 124 6.53 -10.86 6.74
C GLN A 124 5.51 -11.77 6.05
N THR A 125 5.97 -12.57 5.09
CA THR A 125 5.14 -13.44 4.27
C THR A 125 4.97 -14.72 5.05
N SER A 126 3.84 -14.86 5.74
CA SER A 126 3.04 -16.08 5.69
C SER A 126 1.90 -16.04 6.69
N THR A 127 0.67 -16.26 6.27
CA THR A 127 -0.23 -17.17 7.00
C THR A 127 -0.02 -18.63 6.54
N ASP A 128 0.93 -18.88 5.65
CA ASP A 128 1.27 -20.21 5.11
C ASP A 128 2.21 -21.06 6.00
N TYR A 129 2.65 -20.60 7.18
CA TYR A 129 3.43 -21.43 8.09
C TYR A 129 2.60 -22.50 8.84
N ILE A 130 1.26 -22.40 8.84
CA ILE A 130 0.40 -23.36 9.55
C ILE A 130 0.38 -24.72 8.85
N LYS A 131 0.72 -24.80 7.55
CA LYS A 131 0.64 -26.06 6.77
C LYS A 131 1.97 -26.78 6.53
N ARG A 132 3.08 -26.32 7.12
CA ARG A 132 4.39 -26.95 6.90
C ARG A 132 5.09 -27.49 8.15
N LYS A 133 4.39 -27.54 9.29
CA LYS A 133 4.87 -28.23 10.49
C LYS A 133 3.80 -29.03 11.26
N PHE A 134 2.70 -29.38 10.59
CA PHE A 134 1.77 -30.43 11.03
C PHE A 134 1.34 -31.25 9.82
#